data_AF-A0A2S2NR42-F1
#
_entry.id   AF-A0A2S2NR42-F1
#
_cell.length_a   1.000
_cell.length_b   1.000
_cell.length_c   1.000
_cell.angle_alpha   90.00
_cell.angle_beta   90.00
_cell.angle_gamma   90.00
#
_symmetry.space_group_name_H-M   'P 1'
#
loop_
_entity.id
_entity.type
_entity.pdbx_description
1 polymer ?
#
loop_
_entity_poly.entity_id
_entity_poly.type
_entity_poly.pdbx_seq_one_letter_code
_entity_poly.pdbx_strand_id
1 'polypeptide(L)'
;EDVRSIEDGDSRYLPKELLRDDYSQLQKVDVFSTALTVYEAATQKHLPKNGPEWHRLRNGEFSLPQTLFISTSLEKLLKKMVDLDPSNRPSASKVVNLLLDRGMAASKDQDEMEILKLNAQFLTPWLIDFKPPRTTISDRSLSLMTDNCKKIEDY
;
A
#
# COMPACT_ATOMS: atom_id res chain seq x y z
N GLU A 1 -13.71 -7.93 -31.78
CA GLU A 1 -13.86 -7.09 -30.59
C GLU A 1 -12.73 -7.45 -29.65
N ASP A 2 -11.86 -6.50 -29.34
CA ASP A 2 -10.74 -6.72 -28.41
C ASP A 2 -11.34 -6.91 -27.01
N VAL A 3 -11.46 -8.17 -26.59
CA VAL A 3 -11.71 -8.50 -25.20
C VAL A 3 -10.46 -8.03 -24.47
N ARG A 4 -10.50 -6.84 -23.86
CA ARG A 4 -9.49 -6.44 -22.89
C ARG A 4 -9.52 -7.50 -21.79
N SER A 5 -8.63 -8.48 -21.87
CA SER A 5 -8.38 -9.41 -20.78
C SER A 5 -7.97 -8.54 -19.60
N ILE A 6 -8.83 -8.44 -18.59
CA ILE A 6 -8.43 -7.82 -17.34
C ILE A 6 -7.38 -8.76 -16.77
N GLU A 7 -6.14 -8.28 -16.71
CA GLU A 7 -5.04 -9.05 -16.17
C GLU A 7 -5.23 -9.13 -14.65
N ASP A 8 -5.58 -10.32 -14.17
CA ASP A 8 -5.65 -10.58 -12.73
C ASP A 8 -4.27 -10.36 -12.12
N GLY A 9 -4.22 -9.52 -11.10
CA GLY A 9 -3.02 -9.28 -10.32
C GLY A 9 -2.61 -10.49 -9.48
N ASP A 10 -1.65 -10.29 -8.58
CA ASP A 10 -1.19 -11.37 -7.71
C ASP A 10 -2.29 -11.87 -6.76
N SER A 11 -2.60 -13.18 -6.89
CA SER A 11 -3.55 -13.93 -6.06
C SER A 11 -3.46 -13.67 -4.55
N ARG A 12 -2.27 -13.34 -4.02
CA ARG A 12 -2.04 -13.07 -2.59
C ARG A 12 -2.71 -11.81 -2.10
N TYR A 13 -2.91 -10.83 -2.98
CA TYR A 13 -3.55 -9.55 -2.67
C TYR A 13 -4.94 -9.43 -3.29
N LEU A 14 -5.39 -10.45 -4.03
CA LEU A 14 -6.67 -10.43 -4.74
C LEU A 14 -7.87 -10.68 -3.81
N PRO A 15 -8.92 -9.86 -3.87
CA PRO A 15 -10.15 -10.08 -3.12
C PRO A 15 -11.08 -11.09 -3.84
N LYS A 16 -12.11 -11.57 -3.13
CA LYS A 16 -12.97 -12.67 -3.61
C LYS A 16 -13.90 -12.28 -4.74
N GLU A 17 -14.32 -11.01 -4.82
CA GLU A 17 -15.22 -10.51 -5.85
C GLU A 17 -14.58 -10.53 -7.24
N LEU A 18 -13.27 -10.28 -7.35
CA LEU A 18 -12.57 -10.32 -8.62
C LEU A 18 -12.45 -11.75 -9.16
N LEU A 19 -12.30 -12.75 -8.27
CA LEU A 19 -12.36 -14.16 -8.64
C LEU A 19 -13.72 -14.62 -9.17
N ARG A 20 -14.77 -13.80 -9.04
CA ARG A 20 -16.12 -14.05 -9.54
C ARG A 20 -16.48 -13.14 -10.71
N ASP A 21 -15.48 -12.49 -11.31
CA ASP A 21 -15.67 -11.53 -12.41
C ASP A 21 -16.57 -10.34 -12.05
N ASP A 22 -16.64 -9.96 -10.77
CA ASP A 22 -17.34 -8.76 -10.33
C ASP A 22 -16.42 -7.53 -10.35
N TYR A 23 -16.51 -6.79 -11.46
CA TYR A 23 -15.73 -5.57 -11.71
C TYR A 23 -16.50 -4.29 -11.34
N SER A 24 -17.57 -4.37 -10.54
CA SER A 24 -18.42 -3.20 -10.21
C SER A 24 -17.74 -2.17 -9.29
N GLN A 25 -16.77 -2.59 -8.47
CA GLN A 25 -16.13 -1.78 -7.43
C GLN A 25 -14.60 -1.84 -7.48
N LEU A 26 -13.99 -1.70 -8.66
CA LEU A 26 -12.53 -1.84 -8.85
C LEU A 26 -11.68 -0.96 -7.93
N GLN A 27 -12.10 0.26 -7.63
CA GLN A 27 -11.36 1.14 -6.73
C GLN A 27 -11.24 0.57 -5.29
N LYS A 28 -12.19 -0.29 -4.89
CA LYS A 28 -12.19 -0.95 -3.58
C LYS A 28 -11.29 -2.20 -3.57
N VAL A 29 -10.89 -2.69 -4.74
CA VAL A 29 -9.88 -3.75 -4.88
C VAL A 29 -8.52 -3.20 -4.44
N ASP A 30 -8.16 -1.98 -4.85
CA ASP A 30 -6.90 -1.34 -4.44
C ASP A 30 -6.84 -1.12 -2.92
N VAL A 31 -7.98 -0.76 -2.31
CA VAL A 31 -8.09 -0.61 -0.85
C VAL A 31 -7.84 -1.93 -0.14
N PHE A 32 -8.40 -3.03 -0.66
CA PHE A 32 -8.18 -4.37 -0.12
C PHE A 32 -6.70 -4.78 -0.26
N SER A 33 -6.12 -4.66 -1.45
CA SER A 33 -4.73 -5.00 -1.72
C SER A 33 -3.78 -4.22 -0.82
N THR A 34 -4.03 -2.91 -0.65
CA THR A 34 -3.26 -2.04 0.24
C THR A 34 -3.30 -2.55 1.69
N ALA A 35 -4.46 -2.99 2.19
CA ALA A 35 -4.57 -3.50 3.54
C ALA A 35 -3.74 -4.76 3.76
N LEU A 36 -3.72 -5.68 2.78
CA LEU A 36 -2.91 -6.89 2.85
C LEU A 36 -1.40 -6.60 2.74
N THR A 37 -1.00 -5.61 1.94
CA THR A 37 0.39 -5.13 1.90
C THR A 37 0.84 -4.62 3.26
N VAL A 38 0.01 -3.82 3.93
CA VAL A 38 0.32 -3.33 5.29
C VAL A 38 0.34 -4.47 6.31
N TYR A 39 -0.58 -5.43 6.20
CA TYR A 39 -0.61 -6.61 7.07
C TYR A 39 0.67 -7.46 6.93
N GLU A 40 1.11 -7.74 5.70
CA GLU A 40 2.34 -8.48 5.44
C GLU A 40 3.56 -7.74 5.99
N ALA A 41 3.65 -6.43 5.79
CA ALA A 41 4.72 -5.60 6.36
C ALA A 41 4.71 -5.61 7.90
N ALA A 42 3.53 -5.53 8.52
CA ALA A 42 3.38 -5.49 9.96
C ALA A 42 3.63 -6.84 10.65
N THR A 43 3.35 -7.95 9.97
CA THR A 43 3.53 -9.31 10.50
C THR A 43 4.87 -9.94 10.10
N GLN A 44 5.52 -9.42 9.06
CA GLN A 44 6.68 -10.01 8.41
C GLN A 44 6.44 -11.47 7.94
N LYS A 45 5.18 -11.82 7.65
CA LYS A 45 4.77 -13.15 7.19
C LYS A 45 4.33 -13.08 5.74
N HIS A 46 4.87 -13.97 4.91
CA HIS A 46 4.43 -14.10 3.54
C HIS A 46 2.95 -14.48 3.45
N LEU A 47 2.22 -13.77 2.58
CA LEU A 47 0.82 -14.07 2.32
C LEU A 47 0.66 -15.42 1.60
N PRO A 48 -0.31 -16.25 2.03
CA PRO A 48 -0.62 -17.48 1.31
C PRO A 48 -1.17 -17.17 -0.08
N LYS A 49 -0.88 -18.03 -1.07
CA LYS A 49 -1.45 -17.90 -2.42
C LYS A 49 -2.87 -18.47 -2.52
N ASN A 50 -3.21 -19.43 -1.65
CA ASN A 50 -4.50 -20.11 -1.62
C ASN A 50 -4.70 -20.84 -0.27
N GLY A 51 -5.84 -21.55 -0.12
CA GLY A 51 -6.12 -22.41 1.02
C GLY A 51 -6.81 -21.70 2.20
N PRO A 52 -6.95 -22.39 3.35
CA PRO A 52 -7.76 -21.90 4.46
C PRO A 52 -7.29 -20.56 5.03
N GLU A 53 -5.97 -20.34 5.14
CA GLU A 53 -5.41 -19.08 5.62
C GLU A 53 -5.69 -17.92 4.67
N TRP A 54 -5.60 -18.16 3.35
CA TRP A 54 -6.00 -17.19 2.34
C TRP A 54 -7.45 -16.76 2.56
N HIS A 55 -8.37 -17.72 2.75
CA HIS A 55 -9.77 -17.42 3.01
C HIS A 55 -10.00 -16.64 4.31
N ARG A 56 -9.29 -16.97 5.40
CA ARG A 56 -9.38 -16.25 6.67
C ARG A 56 -9.02 -14.77 6.53
N LEU A 57 -7.92 -14.47 5.84
CA LEU A 57 -7.50 -13.09 5.60
C LEU A 57 -8.59 -12.28 4.87
N ARG A 58 -9.26 -12.89 3.89
CA ARG A 58 -10.37 -12.27 3.14
C ARG A 58 -11.65 -12.12 3.95
N ASN A 59 -11.79 -12.84 5.06
CA ASN A 59 -12.93 -12.69 5.97
C ASN A 59 -12.65 -11.65 7.08
N GLY A 60 -11.50 -10.97 7.05
CA GLY A 60 -11.06 -10.10 8.16
C GLY A 60 -10.65 -10.86 9.41
N GLU A 61 -10.43 -12.17 9.31
CA GLU A 61 -10.04 -13.05 10.42
C GLU A 61 -8.52 -13.05 10.57
N PHE A 62 -7.97 -11.93 11.03
CA PHE A 62 -6.56 -11.82 11.40
C PHE A 62 -6.35 -10.88 12.58
N SER A 63 -5.16 -10.95 13.16
CA SER A 63 -4.70 -10.04 14.21
C SER A 63 -3.30 -9.56 13.87
N LEU A 64 -3.01 -8.31 14.23
CA LEU A 64 -1.67 -7.77 14.13
C LEU A 64 -0.90 -8.01 15.43
N PRO A 65 0.44 -8.12 15.37
CA PRO A 65 1.28 -8.15 16.56
C PRO A 65 1.06 -6.87 17.37
N GLN A 66 0.67 -7.02 18.63
CA GLN A 66 0.57 -5.88 19.55
C GLN A 66 1.98 -5.45 19.93
N THR A 67 2.48 -4.43 19.24
CA THR A 67 3.78 -3.81 19.49
C THR A 67 3.57 -2.35 19.86
N LEU A 68 4.60 -1.69 20.40
CA LEU A 68 4.53 -0.26 20.72
C LEU A 68 4.17 0.61 19.51
N PHE A 69 4.42 0.13 18.29
CA PHE A 69 4.22 0.86 17.04
C PHE A 69 2.91 0.51 16.32
N ILE A 70 2.27 -0.61 16.66
CA ILE A 70 1.07 -1.10 15.98
C ILE A 70 -0.13 -1.00 16.93
N SER A 71 -1.00 -0.05 16.64
CA SER A 71 -2.21 0.21 17.43
C SER A 71 -3.39 -0.70 17.07
N THR A 72 -4.26 -0.98 18.05
CA THR A 72 -5.54 -1.71 17.83
C THR A 72 -6.46 -1.01 16.83
N SER A 73 -6.40 0.32 16.74
CA SER A 73 -7.13 1.11 15.75
C SER A 73 -6.63 0.88 14.31
N LEU A 74 -5.33 0.65 14.12
CA LEU A 74 -4.81 0.30 12.80
C LEU A 74 -5.35 -1.07 12.39
N GLU A 75 -5.34 -2.05 13.30
CA GLU A 75 -5.95 -3.36 13.05
C GLU A 75 -7.44 -3.24 12.67
N LYS A 76 -8.21 -2.44 13.42
CA LYS A 76 -9.63 -2.18 13.11
C LYS A 76 -9.81 -1.54 11.73
N LEU A 77 -8.95 -0.61 11.35
CA LEU A 77 -8.97 0.01 10.02
C LEU A 77 -8.66 -1.01 8.93
N LEU A 78 -7.62 -1.83 9.08
CA LEU A 78 -7.27 -2.87 8.11
C LEU A 78 -8.41 -3.88 7.94
N LYS A 79 -9.04 -4.32 9.04
CA LYS A 79 -10.22 -5.20 9.00
C LYS A 79 -11.37 -4.58 8.22
N LYS A 80 -11.58 -3.26 8.33
CA LYS A 80 -12.59 -2.56 7.53
C LYS A 80 -12.20 -2.43 6.06
N MET A 81 -10.91 -2.29 5.76
CA MET A 81 -10.40 -2.24 4.39
C MET A 81 -10.49 -3.59 3.67
N VAL A 82 -10.50 -4.71 4.41
CA VAL A 82 -10.66 -6.06 3.85
C VAL A 82 -12.07 -6.63 3.97
N ASP A 83 -13.09 -5.77 4.14
CA ASP A 83 -14.48 -6.21 4.27
C ASP A 83 -14.91 -7.06 3.06
N LEU A 84 -15.71 -8.09 3.31
CA LEU A 84 -16.20 -9.01 2.28
C LEU A 84 -17.08 -8.29 1.26
N ASP A 85 -17.84 -7.28 1.69
CA ASP A 85 -18.62 -6.43 0.80
C ASP A 85 -17.79 -5.19 0.42
N PRO A 86 -17.43 -5.01 -0.86
CA PRO A 86 -16.68 -3.86 -1.33
C PRO A 86 -17.33 -2.52 -0.97
N SER A 87 -18.66 -2.48 -0.82
CA SER A 87 -19.42 -1.27 -0.47
C SER A 87 -19.08 -0.76 0.94
N ASN A 88 -18.82 -1.68 1.88
CA ASN A 88 -18.48 -1.37 3.27
C ASN A 88 -17.04 -0.88 3.44
N ARG A 89 -16.16 -1.19 2.48
CA ARG A 89 -14.78 -0.73 2.49
C ARG A 89 -14.72 0.81 2.38
N PRO A 90 -13.89 1.50 3.16
CA PRO A 90 -13.68 2.94 3.01
C PRO A 90 -13.08 3.24 1.63
N SER A 91 -13.32 4.45 1.11
CA SER A 91 -12.57 4.95 -0.04
C SER A 91 -11.11 5.23 0.36
N ALA A 92 -10.20 5.25 -0.62
CA ALA A 92 -8.80 5.63 -0.40
C ALA A 92 -8.68 7.00 0.30
N SER A 93 -9.47 7.99 -0.13
CA SER A 93 -9.53 9.32 0.51
C SER A 93 -9.96 9.24 1.98
N LYS A 94 -10.93 8.37 2.30
CA LYS A 94 -11.38 8.19 3.69
C LYS A 94 -10.32 7.52 4.54
N VAL A 95 -9.58 6.55 4.00
CA VAL A 95 -8.44 5.92 4.68
C VAL A 95 -7.38 6.96 5.02
N VAL A 96 -6.96 7.79 4.05
CA VAL A 96 -5.97 8.85 4.26
C VAL A 96 -6.44 9.83 5.35
N ASN A 97 -7.67 10.31 5.27
CA ASN A 97 -8.21 11.24 6.28
C ASN A 97 -8.20 10.63 7.69
N LEU A 98 -8.60 9.36 7.84
CA LEU A 98 -8.56 8.68 9.14
C LEU A 98 -7.13 8.56 9.71
N LEU A 99 -6.14 8.33 8.84
CA LEU A 99 -4.73 8.26 9.23
C LEU A 99 -4.18 9.64 9.61
N LEU A 100 -4.53 10.69 8.85
CA LEU A 100 -4.14 12.06 9.14
C LEU A 100 -4.75 12.55 10.45
N ASP A 101 -6.06 12.38 10.64
CA ASP A 101 -6.76 12.78 11.87
C ASP A 101 -6.11 12.12 13.10
N ARG A 102 -5.69 10.85 12.96
CA ARG A 102 -4.98 10.12 14.01
C ARG A 102 -3.59 10.69 14.27
N GLY A 103 -2.80 10.96 13.22
CA GLY A 103 -1.48 11.55 13.37
C GLY A 103 -1.53 12.94 14.02
N MET A 104 -2.54 13.74 13.66
CA MET A 104 -2.77 15.05 14.25
C MET A 104 -3.26 14.95 15.69
N ALA A 105 -4.06 13.93 16.05
CA ALA A 105 -4.47 13.68 17.44
C ALA A 105 -3.27 13.32 18.35
N ALA A 106 -2.31 12.54 17.86
CA ALA A 106 -1.09 12.19 18.60
C ALA A 106 -0.17 13.39 18.86
N SER A 107 -0.26 14.45 18.05
CA SER A 107 0.57 15.65 18.21
C SER A 107 0.13 16.58 19.36
N LYS A 108 -0.98 16.29 20.03
CA LYS A 108 -1.48 17.09 21.16
C LYS A 108 -0.84 16.73 22.50
N ASP A 109 -0.22 15.57 22.62
CA ASP A 109 0.51 15.15 23.80
C ASP A 109 2.02 15.37 23.56
N GLN A 110 2.52 16.51 24.04
CA GLN A 110 3.91 16.96 23.85
C GLN A 110 4.93 15.90 24.31
N ASP A 111 4.59 15.15 25.36
CA ASP A 111 5.44 14.13 25.96
C ASP A 111 5.50 12.84 25.11
N GLU A 112 4.40 12.46 24.44
CA GLU A 112 4.38 11.29 23.54
C GLU A 112 5.16 11.55 22.25
N MET A 113 5.13 12.78 21.74
CA MET A 113 5.91 13.18 20.57
C MET A 113 7.42 13.06 20.78
N GLU A 114 7.91 13.22 22.02
CA GLU A 114 9.32 13.06 22.35
C GLU A 114 9.73 11.58 22.36
N ILE A 115 8.87 10.71 22.90
CA ILE A 115 9.03 9.25 22.85
C ILE A 115 8.99 8.72 21.41
N LEU A 116 8.08 9.23 20.59
CA LEU A 116 7.97 8.86 19.18
C LEU A 116 9.17 9.34 18.36
N LYS A 117 9.72 10.53 18.65
CA LYS A 117 10.97 11.03 18.04
C LYS A 117 12.17 10.17 18.41
N LEU A 118 12.29 9.76 19.67
CA LEU A 118 13.35 8.85 20.15
C LEU A 118 13.24 7.47 19.48
N ASN A 119 12.04 6.95 19.30
CA ASN A 119 11.85 5.66 18.63
C ASN A 119 12.02 5.76 17.10
N ALA A 120 11.65 6.87 16.48
CA ALA A 120 11.91 7.10 15.06
C ALA A 120 13.42 7.20 14.76
N GLN A 121 14.24 7.68 15.71
CA GLN A 121 15.69 7.59 15.60
C GLN A 121 16.17 6.13 15.48
N PHE A 122 15.52 5.17 16.12
CA PHE A 122 15.87 3.74 15.98
C PHE A 122 15.60 3.18 14.58
N LEU A 123 14.69 3.80 13.81
CA LEU A 123 14.37 3.42 12.43
C LEU A 123 15.29 4.09 11.40
N THR A 124 16.08 5.08 11.80
CA THR A 124 17.00 5.80 10.89
C THR A 124 18.00 4.90 10.15
N PRO A 125 18.53 3.79 10.72
CA PRO A 125 19.44 2.90 9.97
C PRO A 125 18.75 2.09 8.86
N TRP A 126 17.42 1.91 8.92
CA TRP A 126 16.62 1.17 7.93
C TRP A 126 15.86 2.09 6.98
N LEU A 127 15.94 3.41 7.18
CA LEU A 127 15.45 4.38 6.22
C LEU A 127 16.44 4.42 5.05
N ILE A 128 16.25 3.52 4.08
CA ILE A 128 16.95 3.56 2.81
C ILE A 128 16.76 4.97 2.26
N ASP A 129 17.86 5.68 2.01
CA ASP A 129 17.92 7.04 1.48
C ASP A 129 17.15 7.11 0.16
N PHE A 130 15.83 7.34 0.22
CA PHE A 130 15.07 7.84 -0.91
C PHE A 130 15.44 9.30 -1.09
N LYS A 131 16.66 9.51 -1.62
CA LYS A 131 17.06 10.78 -2.21
C LYS A 131 16.47 10.77 -3.62
N PRO A 132 15.32 11.43 -3.89
CA PRO A 132 14.91 11.60 -5.26
C PRO A 132 16.05 12.30 -6.00
N PRO A 133 16.48 11.81 -7.18
CA PRO A 133 17.53 12.47 -7.94
C PRO A 133 17.03 13.88 -8.28
N ARG A 134 17.63 14.87 -7.63
CA ARG A 134 17.45 16.29 -7.94
C ARG A 134 18.12 16.52 -9.30
N THR A 135 17.37 16.40 -10.39
CA THR A 135 17.79 16.97 -11.67
C THR A 135 17.72 18.47 -11.54
N THR A 136 18.86 19.10 -11.30
CA THR A 136 19.03 20.54 -11.47
C THR A 136 18.95 20.84 -12.96
N ILE A 137 17.81 21.38 -13.42
CA ILE A 137 17.77 22.11 -14.68
C ILE A 137 18.46 23.44 -14.41
N SER A 138 19.77 23.49 -14.66
CA SER A 138 20.50 24.74 -14.85
C SER A 138 20.56 25.00 -16.35
N ASP A 139 20.11 26.18 -16.75
CA ASP A 139 20.25 26.77 -18.08
C ASP A 139 21.58 26.41 -18.76
N ARG A 140 21.49 25.65 -19.84
CA ARG A 140 22.36 25.83 -21.00
C ARG A 140 21.52 25.61 -22.26
N SER A 141 21.27 26.75 -22.91
CA SER A 141 21.05 26.98 -24.34
C SER A 141 20.75 25.77 -25.23
N LEU A 142 19.65 25.88 -25.97
CA LEU A 142 19.29 25.08 -27.14
C LEU A 142 20.49 24.72 -28.01
N SER A 143 20.60 23.42 -28.33
CA SER A 143 21.07 22.95 -29.62
C SER A 143 20.18 21.76 -30.00
N LEU A 144 19.25 22.04 -30.91
CA LEU A 144 18.68 21.03 -31.79
C LEU A 144 19.83 20.45 -32.61
N MET A 145 20.11 19.16 -32.42
CA MET A 145 20.66 18.32 -33.47
C MET A 145 19.96 16.97 -33.39
N THR A 146 19.04 16.80 -34.33
CA THR A 146 18.62 15.51 -34.86
C THR A 146 19.87 14.69 -35.18
N ASP A 147 19.88 13.40 -34.81
CA ASP A 147 20.22 12.29 -35.71
C ASP A 147 20.57 11.00 -34.94
N ASN A 148 20.13 9.89 -35.54
CA ASN A 148 20.57 8.51 -35.34
C ASN A 148 20.00 7.71 -34.17
N CYS A 149 18.71 7.39 -34.28
CA CYS A 149 18.26 6.04 -33.92
C CYS A 149 18.78 5.07 -35.01
N LYS A 150 19.90 4.40 -34.75
CA LYS A 150 20.34 3.24 -35.54
C LYS A 150 20.06 1.97 -34.74
N LYS A 151 19.28 1.10 -35.39
CA LYS A 151 19.05 -0.31 -35.12
C LYS A 151 20.26 -1.02 -34.53
N ILE A 152 20.00 -1.89 -33.55
CA ILE A 152 20.67 -3.19 -33.45
C ILE A 152 19.58 -4.23 -33.15
N GLU A 153 19.10 -4.84 -34.23
CA GLU A 153 18.62 -6.23 -34.25
C GLU A 153 19.85 -7.15 -34.27
N ASP A 154 19.63 -8.40 -33.83
CA ASP A 154 20.47 -9.61 -33.99
C ASP A 154 21.52 -9.91 -32.91
N TYR A 155 21.12 -10.75 -31.94
CA TYR A 155 21.55 -12.16 -31.83
C TYR A 155 20.46 -13.01 -31.16
#